data_AF-A0A957T1J0-F1
#
_entry.id   AF-A0A957T1J0-F1
#
_cell.length_a   1.000
_cell.length_b   1.000
_cell.length_c   1.000
_cell.angle_alpha   90.00
_cell.angle_beta   90.00
_cell.angle_gamma   90.00
#
_symmetry.space_group_name_H-M   'P 1'
#
loop_
_entity.id
_entity.type
_entity.pdbx_description
1 polymer ?
#
loop_
_entity_poly.entity_id
_entity_poly.type
_entity_poly.pdbx_seq_one_letter_code
_entity_poly.pdbx_strand_id
1 'polypeptide(L)'
;MSKSIPEHVNSLRKRSVTVYVLRSLDFLVPGDWENIVDFEEMVIKVTGEKDPAIIKAVTNRADVLFRDRSERYRRAWSLYKTVDSTDRFLATAALANKIGERVRFLSLLERITPKADKAQTVDFSMKLTVELLNFCLINGIPGDSIGDFVAALGTYSKDELMRMSALVCLDGILPLGPDFSRVVLNTLDKLSPDELEDNRTFRTIRKD
;
A
#
# COMPACT_ATOMS: atom_id res chain seq x y z
N MET A 1 7.14 4.85 23.86
CA MET A 1 7.07 3.45 23.40
C MET A 1 6.42 3.43 22.02
N SER A 2 6.87 2.59 21.10
CA SER A 2 6.16 2.38 19.82
C SER A 2 4.82 1.72 20.09
N LYS A 3 3.79 2.04 19.30
CA LYS A 3 2.46 1.42 19.43
C LYS A 3 2.53 -0.10 19.23
N SER A 4 1.71 -0.84 19.96
CA SER A 4 1.50 -2.28 19.77
C SER A 4 0.66 -2.56 18.51
N ILE A 5 0.67 -3.80 18.01
CA ILE A 5 -0.19 -4.14 16.86
C ILE A 5 -1.69 -3.96 17.16
N PRO A 6 -2.23 -4.31 18.35
CA PRO A 6 -3.62 -4.03 18.66
C PRO A 6 -3.92 -2.52 18.70
N GLU A 7 -3.02 -1.70 19.25
CA GLU A 7 -3.19 -0.24 19.24
C GLU A 7 -3.21 0.33 17.82
N HIS A 8 -2.43 -0.23 16.89
CA HIS A 8 -2.48 0.17 15.49
C HIS A 8 -3.84 -0.17 14.87
N VAL A 9 -4.31 -1.40 14.99
CA VAL A 9 -5.60 -1.84 14.43
C VAL A 9 -6.77 -1.10 15.06
N ASN A 10 -6.78 -1.00 16.39
CA ASN A 10 -7.84 -0.32 17.15
C ASN A 10 -7.89 1.19 16.89
N SER A 11 -6.82 1.77 16.33
CA SER A 11 -6.80 3.18 15.91
C SER A 11 -7.31 3.43 14.48
N LEU A 12 -7.63 2.36 13.74
CA LEU A 12 -8.18 2.47 12.39
C LEU A 12 -9.61 3.03 12.44
N ARG A 13 -10.00 3.74 11.38
CA ARG A 13 -11.30 4.40 11.31
C ARG A 13 -12.37 3.44 10.80
N LYS A 14 -13.46 3.29 11.56
CA LYS A 14 -14.67 2.57 11.10
C LYS A 14 -15.29 3.21 9.85
N ARG A 15 -15.20 4.54 9.72
CA ARG A 15 -15.77 5.34 8.63
C ARG A 15 -14.78 6.41 8.19
N SER A 16 -14.49 6.46 6.90
CA SER A 16 -13.67 7.47 6.23
C SER A 16 -13.98 7.47 4.75
N VAL A 17 -13.55 8.51 4.01
CA VAL A 17 -13.66 8.53 2.54
C VAL A 17 -13.02 7.28 1.93
N THR A 18 -11.82 6.91 2.39
CA THR A 18 -11.15 5.67 1.96
C THR A 18 -12.02 4.43 2.17
N VAL A 19 -12.64 4.26 3.34
CA VAL A 19 -13.52 3.12 3.61
C VAL A 19 -14.73 3.12 2.67
N TYR A 20 -15.30 4.28 2.35
CA TYR A 20 -16.40 4.37 1.39
C TYR A 20 -15.97 4.04 -0.04
N VAL A 21 -14.78 4.48 -0.45
CA VAL A 21 -14.21 4.13 -1.77
C VAL A 21 -13.96 2.62 -1.85
N LEU A 22 -13.34 2.00 -0.85
CA LEU A 22 -13.11 0.55 -0.84
C LEU A 22 -14.42 -0.24 -0.93
N ARG A 23 -15.47 0.20 -0.22
CA ARG A 23 -16.82 -0.40 -0.36
C ARG A 23 -17.42 -0.21 -1.74
N SER A 24 -17.10 0.88 -2.44
CA SER A 24 -17.58 1.07 -3.82
C SER A 24 -16.89 0.15 -4.82
N LEU A 25 -15.72 -0.42 -4.46
CA LEU A 25 -15.01 -1.43 -5.26
C LEU A 25 -15.49 -2.86 -5.00
N ASP A 26 -16.50 -3.05 -4.14
CA ASP A 26 -17.05 -4.37 -3.83
C ASP A 26 -17.57 -5.10 -5.08
N PHE A 27 -18.02 -4.40 -6.13
CA PHE A 27 -18.40 -5.06 -7.39
C PHE A 27 -17.25 -5.80 -8.10
N LEU A 28 -15.99 -5.42 -7.83
CA LEU A 28 -14.79 -6.09 -8.35
C LEU A 28 -14.35 -7.24 -7.44
N VAL A 29 -14.66 -7.16 -6.14
CA VAL A 29 -14.29 -8.13 -5.10
C VAL A 29 -15.52 -8.40 -4.22
N PRO A 30 -16.55 -9.11 -4.72
CA PRO A 30 -17.88 -9.10 -4.11
C PRO A 30 -17.96 -9.74 -2.74
N GLY A 31 -18.45 -9.00 -1.75
CA GLY A 31 -18.84 -9.50 -0.42
C GLY A 31 -17.69 -9.96 0.47
N ASP A 32 -16.46 -9.64 0.07
CA ASP A 32 -15.27 -10.30 0.60
C ASP A 32 -14.41 -9.40 1.50
N TRP A 33 -14.52 -8.08 1.37
CA TRP A 33 -13.79 -7.13 2.21
C TRP A 33 -14.63 -6.63 3.40
N GLU A 34 -14.05 -6.70 4.60
CA GLU A 34 -14.65 -6.15 5.81
C GLU A 34 -13.71 -5.21 6.54
N ASN A 35 -14.23 -4.05 6.98
CA ASN A 35 -13.45 -3.08 7.72
C ASN A 35 -13.35 -3.42 9.22
N ILE A 36 -12.60 -4.47 9.55
CA ILE A 36 -12.35 -4.88 10.93
C ILE A 36 -11.31 -3.94 11.53
N VAL A 37 -11.72 -3.17 12.53
CA VAL A 37 -10.86 -2.20 13.23
C VAL A 37 -10.72 -2.53 14.71
N ASP A 38 -11.08 -3.74 15.10
CA ASP A 38 -10.91 -4.26 16.44
C ASP A 38 -10.03 -5.52 16.34
N PHE A 39 -8.90 -5.51 17.04
CA PHE A 39 -7.92 -6.58 16.94
C PHE A 39 -8.45 -7.89 17.53
N GLU A 40 -9.26 -7.83 18.58
CA GLU A 40 -9.86 -9.03 19.17
C GLU A 40 -10.93 -9.61 18.23
N GLU A 41 -11.77 -8.77 17.64
CA GLU A 41 -12.72 -9.17 16.59
C GLU A 41 -12.00 -9.84 15.41
N MET A 42 -10.84 -9.30 15.00
CA MET A 42 -9.99 -9.89 13.97
C MET A 42 -9.47 -11.26 14.36
N VAL A 43 -8.97 -11.43 15.58
CA VAL A 43 -8.51 -12.74 16.09
C VAL A 43 -9.65 -13.75 16.08
N ILE A 44 -10.82 -13.38 16.61
CA ILE A 44 -12.01 -14.24 16.64
C ILE A 44 -12.41 -14.64 15.22
N LYS A 45 -12.43 -13.70 14.28
CA LYS A 45 -12.83 -13.97 12.90
C LYS A 45 -11.86 -14.90 12.17
N VAL A 46 -10.55 -14.70 12.34
CA VAL A 46 -9.52 -15.49 11.66
C VAL A 46 -9.39 -16.89 12.26
N THR A 47 -9.46 -17.01 13.59
CA THR A 47 -9.20 -18.27 14.30
C THR A 47 -10.46 -19.08 14.61
N GLY A 48 -11.62 -18.42 14.69
CA GLY A 48 -12.86 -19.01 15.22
C GLY A 48 -12.88 -19.13 16.75
N GLU A 49 -11.80 -18.76 17.44
CA GLU A 49 -11.66 -18.89 18.88
C GLU A 49 -12.51 -17.89 19.65
N LYS A 50 -13.06 -18.33 20.76
CA LYS A 50 -13.89 -17.50 21.67
C LYS A 50 -13.44 -17.53 23.12
N ASP A 51 -12.44 -18.36 23.44
CA ASP A 51 -11.85 -18.41 24.78
C ASP A 51 -10.99 -17.16 25.02
N PRO A 52 -11.31 -16.31 26.01
CA PRO A 52 -10.53 -15.11 26.32
C PRO A 52 -9.05 -15.39 26.61
N ALA A 53 -8.71 -16.56 27.17
CA ALA A 53 -7.33 -16.93 27.44
C ALA A 53 -6.55 -17.20 26.14
N ILE A 54 -7.18 -17.88 25.17
CA ILE A 54 -6.59 -18.17 23.86
C ILE A 54 -6.44 -16.87 23.06
N ILE A 55 -7.48 -16.04 23.00
CA ILE A 55 -7.47 -14.74 22.33
C ILE A 55 -6.32 -13.87 22.87
N LYS A 56 -6.15 -13.82 24.20
CA LYS A 56 -5.07 -13.07 24.83
C LYS A 56 -3.69 -13.64 24.47
N ALA A 57 -3.54 -14.97 24.44
CA ALA A 57 -2.28 -15.61 24.07
C ALA A 57 -1.90 -15.29 22.61
N VAL A 58 -2.85 -15.39 21.69
CA VAL A 58 -2.67 -15.02 20.27
C VAL A 58 -2.31 -13.53 20.15
N THR A 59 -3.02 -12.66 20.84
CA THR A 59 -2.76 -11.21 20.84
C THR A 59 -1.36 -10.87 21.33
N ASN A 60 -0.94 -11.47 22.44
CA ASN A 60 0.42 -11.28 22.97
C ASN A 60 1.48 -11.79 22.00
N ARG A 61 1.26 -12.96 21.38
CA ARG A 61 2.20 -13.52 20.41
C ARG A 61 2.30 -12.63 19.16
N ALA A 62 1.18 -12.11 18.66
CA ALA A 62 1.16 -11.18 17.54
C ALA A 62 1.95 -9.90 17.84
N ASP A 63 1.81 -9.34 19.04
CA ASP A 63 2.58 -8.15 19.44
C ASP A 63 4.09 -8.43 19.57
N VAL A 64 4.47 -9.62 20.08
CA VAL A 64 5.88 -10.05 20.09
C VAL A 64 6.44 -10.13 18.67
N LEU A 65 5.74 -10.80 17.76
CA LEU A 65 6.15 -10.92 16.35
C LEU A 65 6.21 -9.55 15.66
N PHE A 66 5.28 -8.65 15.97
CA PHE A 66 5.26 -7.31 15.40
C PHE A 66 6.41 -6.43 15.90
N ARG A 67 6.90 -6.63 17.11
CA ARG A 67 8.01 -5.84 17.66
C ARG A 67 9.37 -6.31 17.17
N ASP A 68 9.50 -7.57 16.78
CA ASP A 68 10.74 -8.12 16.26
C ASP A 68 10.99 -7.64 14.82
N ARG A 69 12.06 -6.86 14.61
CA ARG A 69 12.44 -6.36 13.27
C ARG A 69 12.93 -7.45 12.33
N SER A 70 13.36 -8.60 12.88
CA SER A 70 13.79 -9.74 12.07
C SER A 70 12.59 -10.47 11.45
N GLU A 71 11.39 -10.32 12.01
CA GLU A 71 10.18 -10.99 11.53
C GLU A 71 9.66 -10.41 10.20
N ARG A 72 9.18 -11.31 9.33
CA ARG A 72 8.76 -10.97 7.96
C ARG A 72 7.56 -10.02 7.93
N TYR A 73 6.58 -10.23 8.81
CA TYR A 73 5.39 -9.37 8.94
C TYR A 73 5.74 -7.95 9.37
N ARG A 74 6.75 -7.81 10.25
CA ARG A 74 7.23 -6.50 10.68
C ARG A 74 7.94 -5.76 9.55
N ARG A 75 8.77 -6.45 8.77
CA ARG A 75 9.39 -5.85 7.56
C ARG A 75 8.34 -5.40 6.56
N ALA A 76 7.33 -6.26 6.29
CA ALA A 76 6.25 -5.93 5.37
C ALA A 76 5.46 -4.69 5.82
N TRP A 77 5.11 -4.62 7.11
CA TRP A 77 4.48 -3.43 7.68
C TRP A 77 5.33 -2.17 7.53
N SER A 78 6.66 -2.27 7.71
CA SER A 78 7.57 -1.13 7.54
C SER A 78 7.53 -0.58 6.12
N LEU A 79 7.55 -1.45 5.11
CA LEU A 79 7.46 -1.04 3.71
C LEU A 79 6.15 -0.31 3.40
N TYR A 80 5.00 -0.82 3.89
CA TYR A 80 3.72 -0.10 3.75
C TYR A 80 3.74 1.27 4.42
N LYS A 81 4.33 1.38 5.61
CA LYS A 81 4.45 2.67 6.31
C LYS A 81 5.37 3.65 5.57
N THR A 82 6.44 3.17 4.97
CA THR A 82 7.35 3.98 4.17
C THR A 82 6.63 4.59 2.96
N VAL A 83 5.87 3.79 2.23
CA VAL A 83 5.02 4.27 1.12
C VAL A 83 3.99 5.31 1.61
N ASP A 84 3.16 4.98 2.62
CA ASP A 84 2.12 5.88 3.15
C ASP A 84 2.68 7.21 3.69
N SER A 85 3.84 7.18 4.34
CA SER A 85 4.46 8.40 4.88
C SER A 85 4.99 9.33 3.77
N THR A 86 5.48 8.75 2.68
CA THR A 86 5.98 9.51 1.52
C THR A 86 4.83 10.23 0.82
N ASP A 87 3.71 9.54 0.60
CA ASP A 87 2.50 10.13 0.01
C ASP A 87 1.95 11.30 0.82
N ARG A 88 1.81 11.13 2.14
CA ARG A 88 1.30 12.20 3.03
C ARG A 88 2.20 13.43 3.02
N PHE A 89 3.51 13.23 2.99
CA PHE A 89 4.45 14.34 2.90
C PHE A 89 4.27 15.11 1.59
N LEU A 90 4.19 14.40 0.45
CA LEU A 90 4.00 15.03 -0.86
C LEU A 90 2.69 15.79 -0.93
N ALA A 91 1.59 15.19 -0.46
CA ALA A 91 0.28 15.84 -0.40
C ALA A 91 0.32 17.10 0.47
N THR A 92 0.98 17.04 1.63
CA THR A 92 1.13 18.19 2.54
C THR A 92 1.98 19.30 1.91
N ALA A 93 3.09 18.95 1.27
CA ALA A 93 3.95 19.91 0.56
C ALA A 93 3.20 20.60 -0.59
N ALA A 94 2.41 19.86 -1.37
CA ALA A 94 1.58 20.42 -2.43
C ALA A 94 0.51 21.38 -1.87
N LEU A 95 -0.13 21.05 -0.75
CA LEU A 95 -1.09 21.94 -0.08
C LEU A 95 -0.42 23.21 0.48
N ALA A 96 0.75 23.08 1.11
CA ALA A 96 1.52 24.21 1.63
C ALA A 96 1.90 25.19 0.49
N ASN A 97 2.34 24.67 -0.65
CA ASN A 97 2.63 25.48 -1.84
C ASN A 97 1.38 26.19 -2.39
N LYS A 98 0.21 25.54 -2.38
CA LYS A 98 -1.06 26.13 -2.85
C LYS A 98 -1.57 27.30 -1.99
N ILE A 99 -1.27 27.32 -0.69
CA ILE A 99 -1.66 28.43 0.20
C ILE A 99 -0.75 29.66 -0.03
N GLY A 100 0.51 29.43 -0.47
CA GLY A 100 1.48 30.48 -0.77
C GLY A 100 1.32 31.13 -2.16
N GLU A 101 0.82 30.42 -3.16
CA GLU A 101 0.73 30.93 -4.54
C GLU A 101 -0.72 30.99 -5.07
N ARG A 102 -1.45 32.05 -4.72
CA ARG A 102 -2.62 32.43 -5.52
C ARG A 102 -2.10 33.11 -6.79
N VAL A 103 -2.34 32.49 -7.96
CA VAL A 103 -2.18 33.00 -9.35
C VAL A 103 -1.08 32.34 -10.23
N ARG A 104 -0.11 31.57 -9.70
CA ARG A 104 0.96 30.92 -10.53
C ARG A 104 0.77 29.43 -10.89
N PHE A 105 -0.27 28.80 -10.38
CA PHE A 105 -0.47 27.34 -10.47
C PHE A 105 -0.54 26.78 -11.90
N LEU A 106 -1.08 27.53 -12.86
CA LEU A 106 -1.24 27.06 -14.24
C LEU A 106 0.08 27.03 -15.03
N SER A 107 1.06 27.89 -14.71
CA SER A 107 2.34 27.96 -15.43
C SER A 107 3.47 27.17 -14.78
N LEU A 108 3.35 26.79 -13.51
CA LEU A 108 4.33 25.97 -12.79
C LEU A 108 4.14 24.46 -13.02
N LEU A 109 2.89 24.01 -13.20
CA LEU A 109 2.56 22.62 -13.57
C LEU A 109 3.15 22.20 -14.93
N GLU A 110 3.33 23.15 -15.85
CA GLU A 110 3.87 22.87 -17.18
C GLU A 110 5.40 22.72 -17.22
N ARG A 111 6.15 23.21 -16.23
CA ARG A 111 7.59 23.48 -16.41
C ARG A 111 8.56 22.82 -15.43
N ILE A 112 8.10 22.24 -14.32
CA ILE A 112 9.00 21.66 -13.30
C ILE A 112 8.65 20.21 -12.91
N THR A 113 7.49 19.69 -13.34
CA THR A 113 7.13 18.29 -13.12
C THR A 113 7.67 17.47 -14.30
N PRO A 114 8.45 16.37 -14.10
CA PRO A 114 8.49 15.32 -15.13
C PRO A 114 7.02 15.04 -15.47
N LYS A 115 6.60 15.24 -16.74
CA LYS A 115 5.19 15.28 -17.20
C LYS A 115 4.34 14.45 -16.24
N ALA A 116 3.38 15.03 -15.52
CA ALA A 116 2.73 14.42 -14.33
C ALA A 116 2.51 12.90 -14.43
N ASP A 117 2.13 12.42 -15.61
CA ASP A 117 2.07 11.03 -16.04
C ASP A 117 3.33 10.19 -15.69
N LYS A 118 4.56 10.65 -15.99
CA LYS A 118 5.82 9.96 -15.66
C LYS A 118 6.02 9.84 -14.15
N ALA A 119 5.85 10.91 -13.39
CA ALA A 119 6.00 10.86 -11.93
C ALA A 119 4.95 9.95 -11.27
N GLN A 120 3.69 10.04 -11.72
CA GLN A 120 2.60 9.16 -11.30
C GLN A 120 2.86 7.70 -11.68
N THR A 121 3.40 7.46 -12.87
CA THR A 121 3.76 6.11 -13.33
C THR A 121 4.86 5.50 -12.48
N VAL A 122 5.88 6.28 -12.09
CA VAL A 122 6.93 5.82 -11.18
C VAL A 122 6.35 5.54 -9.80
N ASP A 123 5.50 6.42 -9.26
CA ASP A 123 4.85 6.21 -7.97
C ASP A 123 4.00 4.93 -7.94
N PHE A 124 3.13 4.75 -8.94
CA PHE A 124 2.34 3.54 -9.11
C PHE A 124 3.22 2.29 -9.21
N SER A 125 4.28 2.33 -10.03
CA SER A 125 5.20 1.20 -10.19
C SER A 125 5.92 0.83 -8.89
N MET A 126 6.29 1.84 -8.09
CA MET A 126 6.88 1.63 -6.76
C MET A 126 5.87 1.00 -5.80
N LYS A 127 4.63 1.49 -5.76
CA LYS A 127 3.55 0.91 -4.93
C LYS A 127 3.29 -0.55 -5.30
N LEU A 128 3.23 -0.85 -6.60
CA LEU A 128 3.05 -2.21 -7.10
C LEU A 128 4.23 -3.13 -6.73
N THR A 129 5.47 -2.62 -6.85
CA THR A 129 6.67 -3.36 -6.45
C THR A 129 6.67 -3.65 -4.95
N VAL A 130 6.31 -2.67 -4.11
CA VAL A 130 6.21 -2.86 -2.65
C VAL A 130 5.12 -3.87 -2.30
N GLU A 131 3.98 -3.86 -2.99
CA GLU A 131 2.92 -4.85 -2.81
C GLU A 131 3.42 -6.27 -3.12
N LEU A 132 4.17 -6.45 -4.23
CA LEU A 132 4.83 -7.71 -4.58
C LEU A 132 5.86 -8.15 -3.52
N LEU A 133 6.73 -7.24 -3.06
CA LEU A 133 7.72 -7.55 -2.01
C LEU A 133 7.03 -7.97 -0.70
N ASN A 134 5.97 -7.26 -0.31
CA ASN A 134 5.21 -7.57 0.90
C ASN A 134 4.52 -8.92 0.78
N PHE A 135 3.99 -9.25 -0.40
CA PHE A 135 3.46 -10.58 -0.65
C PHE A 135 4.52 -11.66 -0.41
N CYS A 136 5.70 -11.51 -1.03
CA CYS A 136 6.79 -12.47 -0.88
C CYS A 136 7.28 -12.60 0.57
N LEU A 137 7.28 -11.50 1.33
CA LEU A 137 7.62 -11.52 2.76
C LEU A 137 6.61 -12.33 3.57
N ILE A 138 5.31 -12.15 3.31
CA ILE A 138 4.22 -12.75 4.10
C ILE A 138 4.01 -14.22 3.72
N ASN A 139 3.99 -14.52 2.42
CA ASN A 139 3.58 -15.81 1.87
C ASN A 139 4.75 -16.67 1.35
N GLY A 140 5.96 -16.10 1.24
CA GLY A 140 7.09 -16.72 0.56
C GLY A 140 7.14 -16.38 -0.93
N ILE A 141 8.25 -16.70 -1.59
CA ILE A 141 8.43 -16.44 -3.03
C ILE A 141 7.66 -17.51 -3.81
N PRO A 142 6.69 -17.12 -4.65
CA PRO A 142 5.93 -18.09 -5.43
C PRO A 142 6.74 -18.52 -6.66
N GLY A 143 7.30 -19.72 -6.60
CA GLY A 143 7.97 -20.37 -7.72
C GLY A 143 9.11 -19.54 -8.35
N ASP A 144 9.37 -19.79 -9.62
CA ASP A 144 10.50 -19.21 -10.37
C ASP A 144 10.04 -18.30 -11.54
N SER A 145 8.72 -18.08 -11.71
CA SER A 145 8.17 -17.32 -12.84
C SER A 145 7.12 -16.27 -12.46
N ILE A 146 6.91 -15.29 -13.34
CA ILE A 146 5.82 -14.29 -13.22
C ILE A 146 4.44 -14.97 -13.22
N GLY A 147 4.31 -16.10 -13.94
CA GLY A 147 3.08 -16.91 -13.95
C GLY A 147 2.80 -17.54 -12.59
N ASP A 148 3.84 -18.02 -11.90
CA ASP A 148 3.72 -18.57 -10.54
C ASP A 148 3.33 -17.48 -9.54
N PHE A 149 3.86 -16.27 -9.70
CA PHE A 149 3.43 -15.10 -8.92
C PHE A 149 1.96 -14.79 -9.15
N VAL A 150 1.50 -14.68 -10.40
CA VAL A 150 0.09 -14.42 -10.73
C VAL A 150 -0.83 -15.54 -10.24
N ALA A 151 -0.39 -16.80 -10.29
CA ALA A 151 -1.14 -17.93 -9.74
C ALA A 151 -1.24 -17.85 -8.21
N ALA A 152 -0.16 -17.45 -7.53
CA ALA A 152 -0.15 -17.19 -6.10
C ALA A 152 -0.97 -15.95 -5.71
N LEU A 153 -1.18 -15.00 -6.62
CA LEU A 153 -2.19 -13.94 -6.46
C LEU A 153 -3.61 -14.54 -6.35
N GLY A 154 -3.89 -15.68 -6.99
CA GLY A 154 -5.16 -16.40 -6.86
C GLY A 154 -5.41 -16.98 -5.46
N THR A 155 -4.34 -17.16 -4.67
CA THR A 155 -4.40 -17.52 -3.24
C THR A 155 -4.35 -16.31 -2.30
N TYR A 156 -4.42 -15.07 -2.83
CA TYR A 156 -4.54 -13.88 -2.00
C TYR A 156 -5.69 -14.04 -1.01
N SER A 157 -5.44 -13.70 0.25
CA SER A 157 -6.54 -13.49 1.16
C SER A 157 -7.34 -12.27 0.68
N LYS A 158 -8.61 -12.24 1.05
CA LYS A 158 -9.61 -11.32 0.50
C LYS A 158 -9.23 -9.85 0.68
N ASP A 159 -8.52 -9.55 1.77
CA ASP A 159 -8.06 -8.20 2.11
C ASP A 159 -6.92 -7.71 1.21
N GLU A 160 -6.01 -8.60 0.79
CA GLU A 160 -4.96 -8.25 -0.16
C GLU A 160 -5.52 -8.04 -1.57
N LEU A 161 -6.56 -8.79 -1.96
CA LEU A 161 -7.20 -8.59 -3.26
C LEU A 161 -7.86 -7.22 -3.34
N MET A 162 -8.62 -6.82 -2.30
CA MET A 162 -9.21 -5.48 -2.22
C MET A 162 -8.13 -4.38 -2.28
N ARG A 163 -6.99 -4.56 -1.59
CA ARG A 163 -5.89 -3.59 -1.63
C ARG A 163 -5.27 -3.49 -3.03
N MET A 164 -5.05 -4.61 -3.71
CA MET A 164 -4.55 -4.64 -5.09
C MET A 164 -5.54 -4.00 -6.07
N SER A 165 -6.83 -4.31 -5.95
CA SER A 165 -7.89 -3.69 -6.77
C SER A 165 -7.93 -2.17 -6.55
N ALA A 166 -7.85 -1.72 -5.29
CA ALA A 166 -7.80 -0.29 -4.98
C ALA A 166 -6.56 0.38 -5.59
N LEU A 167 -5.38 -0.23 -5.47
CA LEU A 167 -4.15 0.28 -6.06
C LEU A 167 -4.27 0.43 -7.58
N VAL A 168 -4.72 -0.63 -8.27
CA VAL A 168 -4.88 -0.62 -9.73
C VAL A 168 -5.92 0.40 -10.18
N CYS A 169 -7.08 0.45 -9.52
CA CYS A 169 -8.15 1.37 -9.90
C CYS A 169 -7.82 2.84 -9.60
N LEU A 170 -7.26 3.13 -8.42
CA LEU A 170 -7.08 4.49 -7.92
C LEU A 170 -5.75 5.12 -8.33
N ASP A 171 -4.66 4.34 -8.33
CA ASP A 171 -3.31 4.83 -8.64
C ASP A 171 -2.87 4.51 -10.08
N GLY A 172 -3.52 3.53 -10.73
CA GLY A 172 -3.28 3.16 -12.13
C GLY A 172 -4.32 3.74 -13.09
N ILE A 173 -5.52 3.14 -13.12
CA ILE A 173 -6.56 3.43 -14.12
C ILE A 173 -7.06 4.88 -14.04
N LEU A 174 -7.42 5.35 -12.85
CA LEU A 174 -7.98 6.69 -12.68
C LEU A 174 -7.02 7.80 -13.17
N PRO A 175 -5.72 7.79 -12.82
CA PRO A 175 -4.81 8.83 -13.28
C PRO A 175 -4.16 8.57 -14.66
N LEU A 176 -3.86 7.33 -15.04
CA LEU A 176 -3.12 7.00 -16.27
C LEU A 176 -4.03 6.54 -17.43
N GLY A 177 -5.32 6.35 -17.16
CA GLY A 177 -6.31 5.89 -18.13
C GLY A 177 -6.33 4.38 -18.33
N PRO A 178 -7.22 3.87 -19.22
CA PRO A 178 -7.42 2.43 -19.42
C PRO A 178 -6.19 1.70 -19.98
N ASP A 179 -5.29 2.42 -20.64
CA ASP A 179 -4.03 1.89 -21.18
C ASP A 179 -2.87 1.94 -20.18
N PHE A 180 -3.14 2.10 -18.87
CA PHE A 180 -2.11 2.33 -17.85
C PHE A 180 -0.99 1.30 -17.88
N SER A 181 -1.29 0.01 -18.15
CA SER A 181 -0.29 -1.06 -18.21
C SER A 181 0.78 -0.81 -19.27
N ARG A 182 0.37 -0.34 -20.46
CA ARG A 182 1.28 0.04 -21.55
C ARG A 182 2.08 1.29 -21.18
N VAL A 183 1.47 2.26 -20.51
CA VAL A 183 2.16 3.48 -20.04
C VAL A 183 3.23 3.13 -19.01
N VAL A 184 2.92 2.24 -18.08
CA VAL A 184 3.83 1.73 -17.06
C VAL A 184 5.03 1.04 -17.69
N LEU A 185 4.80 0.01 -18.52
CA LEU A 185 5.88 -0.74 -19.17
C LEU A 185 6.81 0.17 -19.99
N ASN A 186 6.23 1.04 -20.83
CA ASN A 186 7.01 1.97 -21.66
C ASN A 186 7.82 2.98 -20.83
N THR A 187 7.34 3.35 -19.65
CA THR A 187 8.03 4.28 -18.76
C THR A 187 9.17 3.58 -18.03
N LEU A 188 8.93 2.37 -17.52
CA LEU A 188 9.94 1.54 -16.87
C LEU A 188 11.08 1.18 -17.82
N ASP A 189 10.79 0.81 -19.07
CA ASP A 189 11.80 0.49 -20.09
C ASP A 189 12.71 1.68 -20.44
N LYS A 190 12.22 2.89 -20.23
CA LYS A 190 12.93 4.15 -20.51
C LYS A 190 13.52 4.78 -19.26
N LEU A 191 13.28 4.19 -18.08
CA LEU A 191 13.73 4.76 -16.83
C LEU A 191 15.21 4.47 -16.64
N SER A 192 15.98 5.51 -16.37
CA SER A 192 17.39 5.35 -15.98
C SER A 192 17.52 5.20 -14.46
N PRO A 193 18.62 4.59 -13.96
CA PRO A 193 18.90 4.52 -12.53
C PRO A 193 18.93 5.89 -11.84
N ASP A 194 19.44 6.93 -12.52
CA ASP A 194 19.47 8.29 -11.98
C ASP A 194 18.06 8.87 -11.77
N GLU A 195 17.12 8.53 -12.64
CA GLU A 195 15.72 8.94 -12.50
C GLU A 195 14.98 8.20 -11.37
N LEU A 196 15.43 6.99 -11.00
CA LEU A 196 14.94 6.29 -9.80
C LEU A 196 15.44 6.94 -8.51
N GLU A 197 16.68 7.46 -8.51
CA GLU A 197 17.25 8.16 -7.35
C GLU A 197 16.49 9.46 -7.04
N ASP A 198 15.85 10.08 -8.03
CA ASP A 198 14.97 11.21 -7.79
C ASP A 198 13.67 10.80 -7.06
N ASN A 199 13.22 9.55 -7.21
CA ASN A 199 12.06 9.04 -6.50
C ASN A 199 12.34 8.88 -5.00
N ARG A 200 11.52 9.54 -4.18
CA ARG A 200 11.73 9.60 -2.73
C ARG A 200 11.39 8.28 -2.03
N THR A 201 10.36 7.58 -2.48
CA THR A 201 9.97 6.27 -1.97
C THR A 201 11.11 5.28 -2.20
N PHE A 202 11.68 5.26 -3.41
CA PHE A 202 12.84 4.45 -3.77
C PHE A 202 14.04 4.74 -2.86
N ARG A 203 14.41 6.01 -2.69
CA ARG A 203 15.52 6.40 -1.79
C ARG A 203 15.32 6.00 -0.34
N THR A 204 14.08 5.95 0.12
CA THR A 204 13.76 5.59 1.51
C THR A 204 13.87 4.08 1.68
N ILE A 205 13.29 3.30 0.76
CA ILE A 205 13.37 1.83 0.76
C ILE A 205 14.83 1.36 0.63
N ARG A 206 15.64 2.00 -0.23
CA ARG A 206 17.05 1.60 -0.43
C ARG A 206 17.90 1.71 0.85
N LYS A 207 17.51 2.55 1.81
CA LYS A 207 18.27 2.78 3.05
C LYS A 207 17.87 1.83 4.17
N ASP A 208 16.73 1.16 4.04
CA ASP A 208 16.18 0.18 5.00
C ASP A 208 16.68 -1.24 4.69
#